data_AF-A0AAV2LWL1-F1
#
_entry.id   AF-A0AAV2LWL1-F1
#
_cell.length_a   1.000
_cell.length_b   1.000
_cell.length_c   1.000
_cell.angle_alpha   90.00
_cell.angle_beta   90.00
_cell.angle_gamma   90.00
#
_symmetry.space_group_name_H-M   'P 1'
#
loop_
_entity.id
_entity.type
_entity.pdbx_description
1 polymer ?
#
loop_
_entity_poly.entity_id
_entity_poly.type
_entity_poly.pdbx_seq_one_letter_code
_entity_poly.pdbx_strand_id
1 'polypeptide(L)'
;MPIAQEFSPDVVLVSSGFDAAEGNPDPLGGYKVSAKCFGFLTRQLMTLAGGRLVLALEGGHDLTAICDASEACVGSLLGLQEPLPDDVVMQKPNANAVRSLQTIIQIQSQYWQSLKASSGSVSLSYLCAQRRDCEETDAVKALASLSVGVLSNKTLSDEPMEDDSESM
;
A
#
# COMPACT_ATOMS: atom_id res chain seq x y z
N MET A 1 6.22 -0.60 0.88
CA MET A 1 5.47 0.22 -0.09
C MET A 1 5.76 1.71 -0.01
N PRO A 2 5.71 2.41 1.16
CA PRO A 2 5.87 3.87 1.21
C PRO A 2 7.16 4.37 0.53
N ILE A 3 8.31 3.80 0.88
CA ILE A 3 9.59 4.11 0.23
C ILE A 3 9.56 3.83 -1.27
N ALA A 4 9.03 2.68 -1.69
CA ALA A 4 9.02 2.29 -3.11
C ALA A 4 8.11 3.21 -3.94
N GLN A 5 7.04 3.72 -3.35
CA GLN A 5 6.16 4.72 -3.99
C GLN A 5 6.86 6.09 -4.09
N GLU A 6 7.56 6.53 -3.03
CA GLU A 6 8.36 7.76 -3.05
C GLU A 6 9.54 7.68 -4.04
N PHE A 7 10.17 6.52 -4.14
CA PHE A 7 11.25 6.25 -5.09
C PHE A 7 10.77 6.23 -6.54
N SER A 8 9.51 5.83 -6.78
CA SER A 8 8.87 5.81 -8.10
C SER A 8 9.70 5.12 -9.20
N PRO A 9 9.95 3.80 -9.08
CA PRO A 9 10.81 3.07 -10.01
C PRO A 9 10.21 2.95 -11.42
N ASP A 10 11.08 2.87 -12.43
CA ASP A 10 10.69 2.57 -13.81
C ASP A 10 10.48 1.08 -14.07
N VAL A 11 11.17 0.20 -13.32
CA VAL A 11 11.08 -1.27 -13.38
C VAL A 11 11.30 -1.82 -11.97
N VAL A 12 10.62 -2.91 -11.64
CA VAL A 12 10.81 -3.64 -10.37
C VAL A 12 11.40 -5.03 -10.67
N LEU A 13 12.52 -5.35 -10.03
CA LEU A 13 13.14 -6.67 -10.06
C LEU A 13 13.06 -7.27 -8.66
N VAL A 14 12.59 -8.50 -8.56
CA VAL A 14 12.44 -9.22 -7.28
C VAL A 14 13.31 -10.46 -7.29
N SER A 15 14.28 -10.49 -6.38
CA SER A 15 15.00 -11.69 -5.98
C SER A 15 14.03 -12.51 -5.10
N SER A 16 13.33 -13.46 -5.71
CA SER A 16 12.12 -14.11 -5.18
C SER A 16 12.45 -15.47 -4.56
N GLY A 17 13.06 -15.46 -3.38
CA GLY A 17 13.27 -16.67 -2.57
C GLY A 17 12.03 -17.06 -1.76
N PHE A 18 11.75 -18.36 -1.65
CA PHE A 18 10.60 -18.91 -0.93
C PHE A 18 10.97 -19.63 0.39
N ASP A 19 12.17 -19.41 0.93
CA ASP A 19 12.60 -20.00 2.21
C ASP A 19 11.81 -19.52 3.44
N ALA A 20 11.14 -18.37 3.31
CA ALA A 20 10.24 -17.87 4.35
C ALA A 20 8.87 -18.58 4.37
N ALA A 21 8.59 -19.40 3.36
CA ALA A 21 7.34 -20.13 3.27
C ALA A 21 7.24 -21.19 4.38
N GLU A 22 6.02 -21.45 4.83
CA GLU A 22 5.75 -22.54 5.76
C GLU A 22 6.21 -23.89 5.19
N GLY A 23 6.83 -24.72 6.02
CA GLY A 23 7.43 -26.01 5.62
C GLY A 23 8.96 -26.02 5.67
N ASN A 24 9.62 -24.87 5.58
CA ASN A 24 11.07 -24.78 5.73
C ASN A 24 11.50 -24.87 7.21
N PRO A 25 12.44 -25.76 7.57
CA PRO A 25 12.85 -25.95 8.96
C PRO A 25 13.61 -24.74 9.51
N ASP A 26 13.59 -24.55 10.84
CA ASP A 26 14.18 -23.40 11.53
C ASP A 26 15.62 -23.03 11.09
N PRO A 27 16.55 -23.98 10.83
CA PRO A 27 17.90 -23.64 10.40
C PRO A 27 18.00 -23.05 8.99
N LEU A 28 17.00 -23.27 8.13
CA LEU A 28 16.95 -22.81 6.74
C LEU A 28 16.01 -21.60 6.54
N GLY A 29 15.02 -21.46 7.41
CA GLY A 29 14.06 -20.37 7.39
C GLY A 29 13.37 -20.20 8.74
N GLY A 30 12.42 -21.08 9.06
CA GLY A 30 11.65 -21.02 10.32
C GLY A 30 10.50 -20.01 10.32
N TYR A 31 10.21 -19.39 9.18
CA TYR A 31 9.00 -18.58 8.99
C TYR A 31 7.84 -19.43 8.47
N LYS A 32 6.64 -18.85 8.58
CA LYS A 32 5.37 -19.50 8.22
C LYS A 32 4.56 -18.62 7.28
N VAL A 33 5.21 -18.11 6.24
CA VAL A 33 4.52 -17.30 5.22
C VAL A 33 3.74 -18.26 4.30
N SER A 34 2.45 -18.01 4.09
CA SER A 34 1.66 -18.82 3.17
C SER A 34 1.96 -18.45 1.71
N ALA A 35 1.79 -19.40 0.80
CA ALA A 35 1.88 -19.16 -0.64
C ALA A 35 0.98 -17.99 -1.09
N LYS A 36 -0.25 -17.92 -0.57
CA LYS A 36 -1.19 -16.81 -0.83
C LYS A 36 -0.64 -15.44 -0.44
N CYS A 37 0.17 -15.38 0.61
CA CYS A 37 0.83 -14.14 1.02
C CYS A 37 1.87 -13.69 -0.01
N PHE A 38 2.64 -14.61 -0.61
CA PHE A 38 3.55 -14.26 -1.71
C PHE A 38 2.82 -13.71 -2.94
N GLY A 39 1.68 -14.29 -3.30
CA GLY A 39 0.79 -13.74 -4.34
C GLY A 39 0.31 -12.33 -3.99
N PHE A 40 -0.18 -12.13 -2.75
CA PHE A 40 -0.59 -10.81 -2.27
C PHE A 40 0.55 -9.77 -2.35
N LEU A 41 1.77 -10.13 -1.92
CA LEU A 41 2.94 -9.26 -1.99
C LEU A 41 3.32 -8.92 -3.44
N THR A 42 3.27 -9.91 -4.33
CA THR A 42 3.50 -9.72 -5.78
C THR A 42 2.53 -8.69 -6.34
N ARG A 43 1.24 -8.80 -6.01
CA ARG A 43 0.23 -7.82 -6.44
C ARG A 43 0.50 -6.42 -5.90
N GLN A 44 0.95 -6.29 -4.65
CA GLN A 44 1.32 -4.98 -4.11
C GLN A 44 2.44 -4.35 -4.93
N LEU A 45 3.44 -5.13 -5.36
CA LEU A 45 4.53 -4.64 -6.21
C LEU A 45 4.09 -4.31 -7.64
N MET A 46 3.10 -5.02 -8.19
CA MET A 46 2.53 -4.71 -9.52
C MET A 46 1.89 -3.31 -9.61
N THR A 47 1.56 -2.69 -8.46
CA THR A 47 1.08 -1.30 -8.43
C THR A 47 2.15 -0.26 -8.76
N LEU A 48 3.42 -0.66 -8.75
CA LEU A 48 4.58 0.19 -9.06
C LEU A 48 4.98 0.05 -10.53
N ALA A 49 5.77 0.99 -11.03
CA ALA A 49 6.39 0.90 -12.37
C ALA A 49 5.41 0.61 -13.52
N GLY A 50 4.12 0.95 -13.37
CA GLY A 50 3.07 0.57 -14.32
C GLY A 50 2.97 -0.94 -14.58
N GLY A 51 3.28 -1.77 -13.58
CA GLY A 51 3.26 -3.23 -13.69
C GLY A 51 4.50 -3.87 -14.31
N ARG A 52 5.56 -3.10 -14.62
CA ARG A 52 6.84 -3.65 -15.12
C ARG A 52 7.61 -4.32 -13.98
N LEU A 53 7.23 -5.56 -13.70
CA LEU A 53 7.72 -6.39 -12.60
C LEU A 53 8.26 -7.72 -13.14
N VAL A 54 9.45 -8.11 -12.68
CA VAL A 54 10.05 -9.43 -12.96
C VAL A 54 10.44 -10.09 -11.65
N LEU A 55 10.02 -11.34 -11.45
CA LEU A 55 10.43 -12.18 -10.33
C LEU A 55 11.44 -13.21 -10.85
N ALA A 56 12.60 -13.30 -10.19
CA ALA A 56 13.60 -14.33 -10.44
C ALA A 56 13.65 -15.25 -9.22
N LEU A 57 13.46 -16.57 -9.43
CA LEU A 57 13.53 -17.56 -8.36
C LEU A 57 14.96 -17.61 -7.79
N GLU A 58 15.05 -17.67 -6.46
CA GLU A 58 16.32 -17.69 -5.72
C GLU A 58 16.34 -18.90 -4.78
N GLY A 59 16.22 -18.66 -3.47
CA GLY A 59 16.09 -19.71 -2.47
C GLY A 59 14.70 -20.37 -2.44
N GLY A 60 14.60 -21.45 -1.68
CA GLY A 60 13.44 -22.32 -1.55
C GLY A 60 13.93 -23.76 -1.47
N HIS A 61 13.61 -24.46 -0.39
CA HIS A 61 14.06 -25.84 -0.18
C HIS A 61 12.92 -26.86 -0.18
N ASP A 62 11.80 -26.52 0.48
CA ASP A 62 10.62 -27.37 0.43
C ASP A 62 9.93 -27.27 -0.94
N LEU A 63 9.83 -28.41 -1.64
CA LEU A 63 9.29 -28.45 -3.01
C LEU A 63 7.82 -28.01 -3.07
N THR A 64 7.03 -28.38 -2.07
CA THR A 64 5.60 -28.00 -2.02
C THR A 64 5.48 -26.50 -1.84
N ALA A 65 6.24 -25.94 -0.90
CA ALA A 65 6.26 -24.52 -0.62
C ALA A 65 6.71 -23.67 -1.82
N ILE A 66 7.75 -24.11 -2.55
CA ILE A 66 8.21 -23.44 -3.78
C ILE A 66 7.14 -23.50 -4.87
N CYS A 67 6.54 -24.67 -5.11
CA CYS A 67 5.52 -24.85 -6.12
C CYS A 67 4.29 -23.96 -5.82
N ASP A 68 3.76 -24.04 -4.61
CA ASP A 68 2.57 -23.29 -4.21
C ASP A 68 2.83 -21.77 -4.26
N ALA A 69 3.99 -21.31 -3.76
CA ALA A 69 4.34 -19.89 -3.80
C ALA A 69 4.58 -19.39 -5.24
N SER A 70 5.22 -20.20 -6.08
CA SER A 70 5.42 -19.88 -7.50
C SER A 70 4.08 -19.78 -8.24
N GLU A 71 3.16 -20.72 -8.00
CA GLU A 71 1.81 -20.71 -8.54
C GLU A 71 1.07 -19.44 -8.11
N ALA A 72 1.08 -19.09 -6.83
CA ALA A 72 0.42 -17.89 -6.32
C ALA A 72 0.99 -16.59 -6.91
N CYS A 73 2.31 -16.50 -7.07
CA CYS A 73 2.98 -15.37 -7.69
C CYS A 73 2.61 -15.23 -9.18
N VAL A 74 2.70 -16.31 -9.96
CA VAL A 74 2.34 -16.31 -11.38
C VAL A 74 0.85 -16.04 -11.57
N GLY A 75 -0.01 -16.63 -10.74
CA GLY A 75 -1.44 -16.33 -10.71
C GLY A 75 -1.70 -14.84 -10.51
N SER A 76 -0.99 -14.21 -9.58
CA SER A 76 -1.10 -12.77 -9.33
C SER A 76 -0.65 -11.93 -10.53
N LEU A 77 0.45 -12.31 -11.19
CA LEU A 77 0.92 -11.65 -12.43
C LEU A 77 -0.10 -11.75 -13.56
N LEU A 78 -0.84 -12.86 -13.64
CA LEU A 78 -1.94 -13.06 -14.58
C LEU A 78 -3.25 -12.38 -14.17
N GLY A 79 -3.27 -11.67 -13.04
CA GLY A 79 -4.43 -10.94 -12.54
C GLY A 79 -5.41 -11.79 -11.72
N LEU A 80 -5.05 -13.02 -11.34
CA LEU A 80 -5.83 -13.80 -10.39
C LEU A 80 -5.72 -13.17 -9.01
N GLN A 81 -6.87 -13.02 -8.35
CA GLN A 81 -6.94 -12.45 -7.02
C GLN A 81 -7.52 -13.46 -6.05
N GLU A 82 -6.68 -13.94 -5.15
CA GLU A 82 -7.10 -14.71 -3.99
C GLU A 82 -7.08 -13.85 -2.73
N PRO A 83 -8.18 -13.80 -1.96
CA PRO A 83 -8.19 -13.10 -0.68
C PRO A 83 -7.30 -13.83 0.33
N LEU A 84 -6.63 -13.05 1.18
CA LEU A 84 -5.98 -13.60 2.37
C LEU A 84 -7.05 -14.05 3.38
N PRO A 85 -6.78 -15.09 4.18
CA PRO A 85 -7.69 -15.50 5.25
C PRO A 85 -8.01 -14.39 6.25
N ASP A 86 -9.23 -14.39 6.78
CA ASP A 86 -9.74 -13.36 7.70
C ASP A 86 -8.91 -13.25 8.99
N ASP A 87 -8.46 -14.39 9.51
CA ASP A 87 -7.58 -14.45 10.68
C ASP A 87 -6.24 -13.76 10.42
N VAL A 88 -5.66 -13.94 9.22
CA VAL A 88 -4.39 -13.30 8.83
C VAL A 88 -4.55 -11.78 8.71
N VAL A 89 -5.62 -11.28 8.08
CA VAL A 89 -5.82 -9.83 7.91
C VAL A 89 -6.18 -9.11 9.21
N MET A 90 -6.76 -9.81 10.18
CA MET A 90 -7.07 -9.30 11.51
C MET A 90 -5.93 -9.50 12.51
N GLN A 91 -4.96 -10.38 12.24
CA GLN A 91 -3.83 -10.62 13.11
C GLN A 91 -2.94 -9.38 13.20
N LYS A 92 -2.59 -9.00 14.43
CA LYS A 92 -1.58 -7.95 14.66
C LYS A 92 -0.18 -8.53 14.50
N PRO A 93 0.78 -7.78 13.94
CA PRO A 93 2.18 -8.18 13.93
C PRO A 93 2.68 -8.45 15.35
N ASN A 94 3.55 -9.46 15.52
CA ASN A 94 4.12 -9.76 16.82
C ASN A 94 5.09 -8.65 17.29
N ALA A 95 5.40 -8.61 18.59
CA ALA A 95 6.21 -7.55 19.17
C ALA A 95 7.62 -7.43 18.58
N ASN A 96 8.23 -8.55 18.15
CA ASN A 96 9.56 -8.54 17.54
C ASN A 96 9.52 -7.91 16.14
N ALA A 97 8.49 -8.20 15.35
CA ALA A 97 8.27 -7.59 14.04
C ALA A 97 8.00 -6.08 14.17
N VAL A 98 7.14 -5.67 15.10
CA VAL A 98 6.87 -4.24 15.37
C VAL A 98 8.14 -3.51 15.76
N ARG A 99 8.92 -4.05 16.71
CA ARG A 99 10.19 -3.45 17.13
C ARG A 99 11.16 -3.30 15.96
N SER A 100 11.30 -4.34 15.14
CA SER A 100 12.19 -4.32 13.97
C SER A 100 11.79 -3.24 12.98
N LEU A 101 10.50 -3.13 12.66
CA LEU A 101 9.98 -2.10 11.76
C LEU A 101 10.12 -0.70 12.33
N GLN A 102 9.90 -0.50 13.63
CA GLN A 102 10.12 0.79 14.30
C GLN A 102 11.58 1.22 14.22
N THR A 103 12.53 0.30 14.43
CA THR A 103 13.96 0.58 14.25
C THR A 103 14.28 0.99 12.81
N ILE A 104 13.74 0.27 11.81
CA ILE A 104 13.93 0.62 10.39
C ILE A 104 13.36 2.02 10.10
N ILE A 105 12.14 2.32 10.57
CA ILE A 105 11.52 3.64 10.38
C ILE A 105 12.36 4.74 11.03
N GLN A 106 12.85 4.53 12.25
CA GLN A 106 13.69 5.50 12.95
C GLN A 106 14.95 5.83 12.15
N ILE A 107 15.61 4.83 11.57
CA ILE A 107 16.84 5.01 10.79
C ILE A 107 16.52 5.64 9.41
N GLN A 108 15.54 5.08 8.69
CA GLN A 108 15.27 5.44 7.30
C GLN A 108 14.46 6.73 7.14
N SER A 109 13.76 7.20 8.17
CA SER A 109 13.01 8.47 8.14
C SER A 109 13.88 9.71 7.94
N GLN A 110 15.20 9.57 8.09
CA GLN A 110 16.18 10.61 7.74
C GLN A 110 16.27 10.83 6.23
N TYR A 111 16.01 9.78 5.44
CA TYR A 111 16.17 9.78 3.99
C TYR A 111 14.83 9.78 3.24
N TRP A 112 13.78 9.19 3.84
CA TRP A 112 12.48 8.99 3.20
C TRP A 112 11.36 9.68 3.98
N GLN A 113 10.71 10.66 3.36
CA GLN A 113 9.65 11.42 4.03
C GLN A 113 8.38 10.58 4.21
N SER A 114 8.12 9.66 3.29
CA SER A 114 6.96 8.74 3.32
C SER A 114 6.85 7.94 4.61
N LEU A 115 7.98 7.67 5.30
CA LEU A 115 7.98 6.89 6.53
C LEU A 115 7.48 7.65 7.77
N LYS A 116 7.48 8.99 7.75
CA LYS A 116 7.04 9.79 8.91
C LYS A 116 5.56 9.55 9.23
N ALA A 117 4.73 9.37 8.20
CA ALA A 117 3.31 9.06 8.35
C ALA A 117 3.07 7.61 8.82
N SER A 118 3.95 6.67 8.46
CA SER A 118 3.75 5.23 8.74
C SER A 118 4.11 4.79 10.16
N SER A 119 4.77 5.62 10.97
CA SER A 119 5.23 5.24 12.32
C SER A 119 4.08 4.80 13.25
N GLY A 120 2.91 5.44 13.12
CA GLY A 120 1.75 5.18 13.98
C GLY A 120 0.87 3.99 13.58
N SER A 121 1.15 3.30 12.47
CA SER A 121 0.33 2.20 11.95
C SER A 121 0.99 0.82 12.01
N VAL A 122 2.29 0.74 12.34
CA VAL A 122 3.09 -0.50 12.34
C VAL A 122 2.51 -1.61 13.23
N SER A 123 1.86 -1.25 14.34
CA SER A 123 1.30 -2.21 15.30
C SER A 123 -0.13 -2.65 14.98
N LEU A 124 -0.73 -2.12 13.91
CA LEU A 124 -2.09 -2.46 13.51
C LEU A 124 -2.11 -3.75 12.69
N SER A 125 -3.24 -4.45 12.72
CA SER A 125 -3.52 -5.47 11.71
C SER A 125 -3.76 -4.82 10.35
N TYR A 126 -3.68 -5.61 9.28
CA TYR A 126 -3.90 -5.12 7.92
C TYR A 126 -5.27 -4.44 7.78
N LEU A 127 -6.32 -5.06 8.29
CA LEU A 127 -7.69 -4.51 8.22
C LEU A 127 -7.82 -3.20 9.00
N CYS A 128 -7.24 -3.10 10.20
CA CYS A 128 -7.27 -1.87 10.98
C CYS A 128 -6.48 -0.74 10.32
N ALA A 129 -5.34 -1.03 9.70
CA ALA A 129 -4.56 -0.05 8.95
C ALA A 129 -5.34 0.44 7.72
N GLN A 130 -5.93 -0.47 6.94
CA GLN A 130 -6.72 -0.13 5.76
C GLN A 130 -7.93 0.76 6.08
N ARG A 131 -8.63 0.50 7.21
CA ARG A 131 -9.73 1.36 7.67
C ARG A 131 -9.28 2.76 8.05
N ARG A 132 -8.12 2.87 8.72
CA ARG A 132 -7.56 4.19 9.04
C ARG A 132 -7.26 4.99 7.77
N ASP A 133 -6.63 4.34 6.79
CA ASP A 133 -6.27 5.00 5.53
C ASP A 133 -7.53 5.44 4.75
N CYS A 134 -8.62 4.66 4.78
CA CYS A 134 -9.86 5.09 4.14
C CYS A 134 -10.51 6.27 4.86
N GLU A 135 -10.57 6.25 6.19
CA GLU A 135 -11.11 7.37 6.99
C GLU A 135 -10.32 8.67 6.76
N GLU A 136 -8.99 8.58 6.73
CA GLU A 136 -8.11 9.75 6.48
C GLU A 136 -8.32 10.29 5.06
N THR A 137 -8.34 9.42 4.05
CA THR A 137 -8.56 9.85 2.66
C THR A 137 -9.96 10.41 2.41
N ASP A 138 -10.99 9.87 3.05
CA ASP A 138 -12.36 10.38 2.94
C ASP A 138 -12.52 11.74 3.63
N ALA A 139 -11.87 11.95 4.78
CA ALA A 139 -11.83 13.25 5.44
C ALA A 139 -11.12 14.31 4.57
N VAL A 140 -9.99 13.96 3.94
CA VAL A 140 -9.27 14.87 3.03
C VAL A 140 -10.11 15.21 1.80
N LYS A 141 -10.79 14.24 1.18
CA LYS A 141 -11.70 14.48 0.05
C LYS A 141 -12.86 15.39 0.44
N ALA A 142 -13.44 15.22 1.63
CA ALA A 142 -14.51 16.07 2.14
C ALA A 142 -14.03 17.52 2.34
N LEU A 143 -12.85 17.73 2.92
CA LEU A 143 -12.24 19.05 3.08
C LEU A 143 -11.94 19.72 1.74
N ALA A 144 -11.40 18.98 0.77
CA ALA A 144 -11.16 19.49 -0.58
C ALA A 144 -12.47 19.93 -1.26
N SER A 145 -13.55 19.16 -1.10
CA SER A 145 -14.87 19.49 -1.65
C SER A 145 -15.46 20.76 -1.04
N LEU A 146 -15.24 21.00 0.25
CA LEU A 146 -15.64 22.25 0.93
C LEU A 146 -14.85 23.45 0.40
N SER A 147 -13.55 23.31 0.14
CA SER A 147 -12.71 24.39 -0.39
C SER A 147 -13.10 24.82 -1.80
N VAL A 148 -13.57 23.89 -2.65
CA VAL A 148 -14.01 24.20 -4.02
C VAL A 148 -15.37 24.91 -4.02
N GLY A 149 -16.27 24.55 -3.10
CA GLY A 149 -17.58 25.22 -2.95
C GLY A 149 -17.49 26.69 -2.54
N VAL A 150 -16.43 27.10 -1.83
CA VAL A 150 -16.23 28.49 -1.39
C VAL A 150 -15.80 29.41 -2.54
N LEU A 151 -15.13 28.89 -3.57
CA LEU A 151 -14.69 29.69 -4.73
C LEU A 151 -15.84 29.98 -5.72
N SER A 152 -16.92 29.19 -5.71
CA SER A 152 -18.05 29.39 -6.64
C SER A 152 -19.04 30.47 -6.20
N ASN A 153 -18.94 30.99 -4.97
CA ASN A 153 -19.89 31.96 -4.39
C ASN A 153 -19.40 33.42 -4.40
N LYS A 154 -18.34 33.75 -5.15
CA LYS A 154 -17.80 35.12 -5.25
C LYS A 154 -17.65 35.60 -6.69
N THR A 155 -18.75 35.61 -7.47
CA THR A 155 -18.89 36.48 -8.64
C THR A 155 -20.36 36.65 -9.00
N LEU A 156 -21.09 37.46 -8.23
CA LEU A 156 -22.21 38.26 -8.71
C LEU A 156 -22.26 39.51 -7.83
N SER A 157 -21.44 40.52 -8.16
CA SER A 157 -21.67 41.86 -7.66
C SER A 157 -22.80 42.47 -8.49
N ASP A 158 -23.88 42.84 -7.80
CA ASP A 158 -24.95 43.71 -8.28
C ASP A 158 -24.40 44.90 -9.06
N GLU A 159 -24.87 45.11 -10.29
CA GLU A 159 -24.90 46.45 -10.89
C GLU A 159 -26.32 47.03 -10.76
N PRO A 160 -26.47 48.27 -10.29
CA PRO A 160 -27.77 48.89 -10.13
C PRO A 160 -28.32 49.38 -11.47
N MET A 161 -29.64 49.28 -11.63
CA MET A 161 -30.37 49.77 -12.78
C MET A 161 -30.33 51.31 -12.84
N GLU A 162 -29.82 51.87 -13.93
CA GLU A 162 -30.09 53.26 -14.31
C GLU A 162 -31.39 53.29 -15.13
N ASP A 163 -32.43 53.78 -14.47
CA ASP A 163 -33.68 54.22 -15.07
C ASP A 163 -33.49 55.70 -15.43
N ASP A 164 -33.43 56.02 -16.72
CA ASP A 164 -33.57 57.41 -17.18
C ASP A 164 -34.58 57.47 -18.33
N SER A 165 -35.64 58.19 -18.02
CA SER A 165 -36.79 58.49 -18.86
C SER A 165 -36.48 59.70 -19.76
N GLU A 166 -37.02 59.65 -20.98
CA GLU A 166 -37.39 60.75 -21.90
C GLU A 166 -36.55 62.04 -21.95
N SER A 167 -35.93 62.31 -23.11
CA SER A 167 -36.16 63.58 -23.83
C SER A 167 -35.78 63.52 -25.32
N MET A 168 -36.74 63.99 -26.14
CA MET A 168 -36.74 64.33 -27.58
C MET A 168 -36.88 63.22 -28.62
#